data_AF-A0A9E1B1U3-F1
#
_entry.id   AF-A0A9E1B1U3-F1
#
_cell.length_a   1.000
_cell.length_b   1.000
_cell.length_c   1.000
_cell.angle_alpha   90.00
_cell.angle_beta   90.00
_cell.angle_gamma   90.00
#
_symmetry.space_group_name_H-M   'P 1'
#
loop_
_entity.id
_entity.type
_entity.pdbx_description
1 polymer ?
#
loop_
_entity_poly.entity_id
_entity_poly.type
_entity_poly.pdbx_seq_one_letter_code
_entity_poly.pdbx_strand_id
1 'polypeptide(L)'
;MDIEGCLIVADALNCHQKAAEAVVAGKADYLLDVRANQRNLEEEIAEYVKNDDLRGRMDKKRTVEKNHERIEIRTAYTTDDAEWLCGKEKWKGLCCIGAIRKEVEVDGKRTEE
;
A
#
# COMPACT_ATOMS: atom_id res chain seq x y z
N MET A 1 -17.92 -17.64 -9.45
CA MET A 1 -16.52 -17.23 -9.65
C MET A 1 -15.75 -17.84 -8.51
N ASP A 2 -14.85 -18.79 -8.81
CA ASP A 2 -14.06 -19.48 -7.79
C ASP A 2 -12.79 -18.65 -7.56
N ILE A 3 -12.62 -18.14 -6.35
CA ILE A 3 -11.51 -17.28 -5.97
C ILE A 3 -10.74 -17.85 -4.76
N GLU A 4 -11.11 -19.04 -4.28
CA GLU A 4 -10.53 -19.62 -3.06
C GLU A 4 -9.00 -19.73 -3.20
N GLY A 5 -8.28 -19.23 -2.20
CA GLY A 5 -6.81 -19.21 -2.18
C GLY A 5 -6.14 -18.22 -3.14
N CYS A 6 -6.88 -17.35 -3.83
CA CYS A 6 -6.31 -16.30 -4.69
C CYS A 6 -6.03 -15.01 -3.92
N LEU A 7 -5.03 -14.23 -4.37
CA LEU A 7 -4.87 -12.83 -3.97
C LEU A 7 -5.59 -11.92 -4.97
N ILE A 8 -6.65 -11.27 -4.52
CA ILE A 8 -7.41 -10.31 -5.31
C ILE A 8 -6.78 -8.92 -5.18
N VAL A 9 -6.20 -8.43 -6.27
CA VAL A 9 -5.63 -7.08 -6.34
C VAL A 9 -6.65 -6.17 -7.03
N ALA A 10 -7.00 -5.06 -6.41
CA ALA A 10 -7.91 -4.08 -7.00
C ALA A 10 -7.46 -2.65 -6.76
N ASP A 11 -7.86 -1.78 -7.68
CA ASP A 11 -7.56 -0.35 -7.61
C ASP A 11 -8.42 0.40 -6.59
N ALA A 12 -8.12 1.68 -6.42
CA ALA A 12 -8.80 2.56 -5.49
C ALA A 12 -10.30 2.74 -5.74
N LEU A 13 -10.77 2.54 -6.97
CA LEU A 13 -12.20 2.56 -7.30
C LEU A 13 -12.94 1.38 -6.69
N ASN A 14 -12.24 0.29 -6.36
CA ASN A 14 -12.80 -0.90 -5.72
C ASN A 14 -12.30 -1.07 -4.27
N CYS A 15 -11.56 -0.10 -3.74
CA CYS A 15 -11.05 -0.10 -2.37
C CYS A 15 -12.15 0.29 -1.38
N HIS A 16 -13.05 -0.66 -1.10
CA HIS A 16 -14.16 -0.48 -0.16
C HIS A 16 -14.25 -1.67 0.79
N GLN A 17 -14.77 -1.44 1.99
CA GLN A 17 -14.93 -2.46 3.03
C GLN A 17 -15.75 -3.66 2.54
N LYS A 18 -16.82 -3.42 1.76
CA LYS A 18 -17.64 -4.47 1.15
C LYS A 18 -16.86 -5.36 0.18
N ALA A 19 -15.86 -4.82 -0.51
CA ALA A 19 -15.02 -5.60 -1.41
C ALA A 19 -14.13 -6.55 -0.60
N ALA A 20 -13.48 -6.05 0.46
CA ALA A 20 -12.71 -6.89 1.39
C ALA A 20 -13.59 -7.99 2.01
N GLU A 21 -14.80 -7.65 2.48
CA GLU A 21 -15.74 -8.64 3.03
C GLU A 21 -16.11 -9.74 2.03
N ALA A 22 -16.38 -9.37 0.77
CA ALA A 22 -16.75 -10.31 -0.28
C ALA A 22 -15.59 -11.25 -0.64
N VAL A 23 -14.36 -10.73 -0.73
CA VAL A 23 -13.15 -11.52 -1.01
C VAL A 23 -12.90 -12.53 0.12
N VAL A 24 -12.96 -12.07 1.38
CA VAL A 24 -12.78 -12.96 2.54
C VAL A 24 -13.91 -14.00 2.64
N ALA A 25 -15.15 -13.64 2.30
CA ALA A 25 -16.26 -14.61 2.25
C ALA A 25 -16.04 -15.71 1.19
N GLY A 26 -15.33 -15.39 0.11
CA GLY A 26 -14.84 -16.33 -0.89
C GLY A 26 -13.56 -17.09 -0.51
N LYS A 27 -13.07 -16.95 0.72
CA LYS A 27 -11.81 -17.54 1.23
C LYS A 27 -10.58 -17.17 0.39
N ALA A 28 -10.54 -15.90 -0.02
CA ALA A 28 -9.44 -15.31 -0.76
C ALA A 28 -8.81 -14.19 0.07
N ASP A 29 -7.61 -13.79 -0.31
CA ASP A 29 -6.90 -12.64 0.26
C ASP A 29 -7.08 -11.42 -0.65
N TYR A 30 -6.88 -10.21 -0.13
CA TYR A 30 -6.96 -8.98 -0.91
C TYR A 30 -5.74 -8.08 -0.75
N LEU A 31 -5.44 -7.34 -1.81
CA LEU A 31 -4.57 -6.17 -1.80
C LEU A 31 -5.33 -5.02 -2.46
N LEU A 32 -5.75 -4.05 -1.65
CA LEU A 32 -6.56 -2.92 -2.10
C LEU A 32 -5.73 -1.64 -2.04
N ASP A 33 -5.74 -0.91 -3.14
CA ASP A 33 -5.04 0.36 -3.25
C ASP A 33 -5.86 1.49 -2.60
N VAL A 34 -5.33 2.07 -1.52
CA VAL A 34 -6.00 3.16 -0.80
C VAL A 34 -5.66 4.48 -1.48
N ARG A 35 -6.53 4.97 -2.37
CA ARG A 35 -6.47 6.34 -2.89
C ARG A 35 -7.83 7.01 -2.97
N ALA A 36 -7.87 8.33 -2.79
CA ALA A 36 -8.97 9.26 -3.09
C ALA A 36 -10.31 9.04 -2.35
N ASN A 37 -10.81 7.81 -2.24
CA ASN A 37 -12.08 7.42 -1.61
C ASN A 37 -11.97 7.24 -0.08
N GLN A 38 -10.75 7.20 0.46
CA GLN A 38 -10.47 6.95 1.90
C GLN A 38 -9.31 7.84 2.35
N ARG A 39 -9.46 9.17 2.17
CA ARG A 39 -8.38 10.14 2.40
C ARG A 39 -7.73 10.03 3.79
N ASN A 40 -8.51 9.81 4.84
CA ASN A 40 -7.95 9.65 6.19
C ASN A 40 -7.05 8.41 6.31
N LEU A 41 -7.49 7.27 5.75
CA LEU A 41 -6.71 6.03 5.76
C LEU A 41 -5.42 6.18 4.96
N GLU A 42 -5.49 6.87 3.82
CA GLU A 42 -4.33 7.20 3.00
C GLU A 42 -3.33 8.08 3.77
N GLU A 43 -3.82 9.14 4.42
CA GLU A 43 -3.01 10.06 5.24
C GLU A 43 -2.37 9.35 6.44
N GLU A 44 -3.11 8.53 7.18
CA GLU A 44 -2.60 7.74 8.31
C GLU A 44 -1.47 6.78 7.88
N ILE A 45 -1.67 6.02 6.81
CA ILE A 45 -0.64 5.10 6.28
C ILE A 45 0.58 5.91 5.79
N ALA A 46 0.37 7.03 5.10
CA ALA A 46 1.45 7.89 4.63
C ALA A 46 2.27 8.47 5.79
N GLU A 47 1.63 8.91 6.87
CA GLU A 47 2.31 9.40 8.08
C GLU A 47 3.14 8.30 8.76
N TYR A 48 2.59 7.08 8.86
CA TYR A 48 3.31 5.95 9.44
C TYR A 48 4.60 5.64 8.66
N VAL A 49 4.52 5.59 7.32
CA VAL A 49 5.68 5.31 6.47
C VAL A 49 6.66 6.50 6.40
N LYS A 50 6.20 7.74 6.61
CA LYS A 50 7.10 8.90 6.68
C LYS A 50 7.96 8.91 7.93
N ASN A 51 7.51 8.31 9.03
CA ASN A 51 8.30 8.20 10.25
C ASN A 51 9.51 7.26 10.06
N ASP A 52 10.72 7.77 10.26
CA ASP A 52 11.96 7.02 10.02
C ASP A 52 12.14 5.81 10.94
N ASP A 53 11.74 5.91 12.20
CA ASP A 53 11.86 4.82 13.18
C ASP A 53 10.89 3.68 12.87
N LEU A 54 9.65 4.01 12.49
CA LEU A 54 8.64 3.03 12.09
C LEU A 54 9.02 2.39 10.76
N ARG A 55 9.37 3.21 9.76
CA ARG A 55 9.84 2.73 8.44
C ARG A 55 11.08 1.85 8.54
N GLY A 56 11.96 2.11 9.50
CA GLY A 56 13.14 1.29 9.79
C GLY A 56 12.82 -0.14 10.21
N ARG A 57 11.60 -0.40 10.70
CA ARG A 57 11.12 -1.72 11.14
C ARG A 57 10.30 -2.45 10.07
N MET A 58 9.91 -1.77 8.99
CA MET A 58 9.13 -2.33 7.91
C MET A 58 9.99 -3.21 6.99
N ASP A 59 9.36 -4.22 6.39
CA ASP A 59 9.92 -4.90 5.24
C ASP A 59 10.00 -3.93 4.06
N LYS A 60 11.08 -4.01 3.28
CA LYS A 60 11.29 -3.12 2.14
C LYS A 60 11.86 -3.83 0.92
N LYS A 61 11.32 -3.47 -0.25
CA LYS A 61 11.86 -3.85 -1.55
C LYS A 61 12.10 -2.62 -2.40
N ARG A 62 13.34 -2.43 -2.84
CA ARG A 62 13.73 -1.30 -3.69
C ARG A 62 14.01 -1.77 -5.11
N THR A 63 13.43 -1.05 -6.07
CA THR A 63 13.65 -1.22 -7.50
C THR A 63 14.16 0.10 -8.09
N VAL A 64 15.14 0.02 -8.98
CA VAL A 64 15.68 1.18 -9.71
C VAL A 64 15.54 0.91 -11.19
N GLU A 65 14.91 1.83 -11.89
CA GLU A 65 14.75 1.83 -13.33
C GLU A 65 15.45 3.07 -13.88
N LYS A 66 16.49 2.87 -14.71
CA LYS A 66 17.23 3.95 -15.34
C LYS A 66 16.98 3.93 -16.84
N ASN A 67 16.36 4.98 -17.33
CA ASN A 67 16.30 5.32 -18.74
C ASN A 67 17.24 6.51 -19.00
N HIS A 68 17.49 6.87 -20.26
CA HIS A 68 18.56 7.80 -20.65
C HIS A 68 18.72 9.03 -19.71
N GLU A 69 17.63 9.76 -19.49
CA GLU A 69 17.63 11.02 -18.73
C GLU A 69 16.88 10.93 -17.40
N ARG A 70 16.25 9.78 -17.12
CA ARG A 70 15.35 9.59 -15.97
C ARG A 70 15.74 8.38 -15.16
N ILE A 71 15.94 8.59 -13.87
CA ILE A 71 16.08 7.51 -12.88
C ILE A 71 14.79 7.49 -12.06
N GLU A 72 14.10 6.36 -12.04
CA GLU A 72 12.97 6.12 -11.16
C GLU A 72 13.32 5.06 -10.13
N ILE A 73 13.16 5.42 -8.87
CA ILE A 73 13.38 4.56 -7.72
C ILE A 73 12.01 4.31 -7.09
N ARG A 74 11.60 3.05 -7.00
CA ARG A 74 10.39 2.66 -6.27
C ARG A 74 10.80 1.83 -5.07
N THR A 75 10.41 2.26 -3.88
CA THR A 75 10.61 1.50 -2.64
C THR A 75 9.26 1.13 -2.07
N ALA A 76 8.93 -0.16 -2.12
CA ALA A 76 7.77 -0.71 -1.45
C ALA A 76 8.10 -0.97 0.02
N TYR A 77 7.21 -0.57 0.92
CA TYR A 77 7.26 -0.85 2.35
C TYR A 77 6.02 -1.62 2.77
N THR A 78 6.18 -2.60 3.65
CA THR A 78 5.07 -3.39 4.21
C THR A 78 5.29 -3.67 5.69
N THR A 79 4.21 -3.71 6.48
CA THR A 79 4.24 -4.11 7.89
C THR A 79 2.94 -4.80 8.28
N ASP A 80 3.05 -5.81 9.14
CA ASP A 80 1.91 -6.45 9.82
C ASP A 80 1.49 -5.70 11.09
N ASP A 81 2.30 -4.74 11.56
CA ASP A 81 1.95 -3.80 12.61
C ASP A 81 0.93 -2.76 12.12
N ALA A 82 -0.34 -3.17 12.13
CA ALA A 82 -1.49 -2.35 11.73
C ALA A 82 -2.47 -2.11 12.89
N GLU A 83 -2.14 -2.50 14.13
CA GLU A 83 -3.04 -2.35 15.30
C GLU A 83 -3.32 -0.89 15.67
N TRP A 84 -2.39 0.01 15.34
CA TRP A 84 -2.52 1.44 15.57
C TRP A 84 -3.55 2.12 14.65
N LEU A 85 -3.93 1.46 13.54
CA LEU A 85 -4.78 2.06 12.51
C LEU A 85 -6.23 2.20 13.00
N CYS A 86 -6.73 3.43 13.04
CA CYS A 86 -8.10 3.70 13.43
C CYS A 86 -9.08 3.13 12.40
N GLY A 87 -10.07 2.36 12.85
CA GLY A 87 -11.07 1.78 11.95
C GLY A 87 -10.62 0.50 11.24
N LYS A 88 -9.49 -0.10 11.65
CA LYS A 88 -9.02 -1.41 11.18
C LYS A 88 -10.12 -2.48 11.22
N GLU A 89 -10.97 -2.47 12.24
CA GLU A 89 -12.06 -3.43 12.42
C GLU A 89 -13.09 -3.43 11.29
N LYS A 90 -13.15 -2.34 10.51
CA LYS A 90 -14.03 -2.23 9.34
C LYS A 90 -13.48 -2.94 8.11
N TRP A 91 -12.20 -3.32 8.14
CA TRP A 91 -11.52 -4.06 7.07
C TRP A 91 -11.35 -5.50 7.50
N LYS A 92 -12.33 -6.33 7.14
CA LYS A 92 -12.38 -7.74 7.52
C LYS A 92 -11.11 -8.46 7.06
N GLY A 93 -10.36 -9.04 8.00
CA GLY A 93 -9.14 -9.79 7.69
C GLY A 93 -7.90 -8.91 7.45
N LEU A 94 -7.96 -7.60 7.72
CA LEU A 94 -6.81 -6.72 7.57
C LEU A 94 -5.67 -7.16 8.50
N CYS A 95 -4.56 -7.59 7.89
CA CYS A 95 -3.37 -8.06 8.59
C CYS A 95 -2.11 -7.25 8.27
N CYS A 96 -2.15 -6.39 7.24
CA CYS A 96 -0.96 -5.72 6.72
C CYS A 96 -1.34 -4.38 6.09
N ILE A 97 -0.42 -3.42 6.16
CA ILE A 97 -0.46 -2.17 5.41
C ILE A 97 0.85 -2.00 4.63
N GLY A 98 0.82 -1.15 3.61
CA GLY A 98 2.03 -0.82 2.88
C GLY A 98 1.89 0.48 2.09
N ALA A 99 3.03 0.96 1.62
CA ALA A 99 3.11 2.12 0.74
C ALA A 99 4.25 1.95 -0.26
N ILE A 100 4.12 2.62 -1.41
CA ILE A 100 5.18 2.71 -2.41
C ILE A 100 5.66 4.15 -2.41
N ARG A 101 6.92 4.36 -2.01
CA ARG A 101 7.61 5.63 -2.16
C ARG A 101 8.28 5.66 -3.53
N LYS A 102 7.99 6.68 -4.31
CA LYS A 102 8.51 6.88 -5.66
C LYS A 102 9.40 8.12 -5.68
N GLU A 103 10.63 7.93 -6.12
CA GLU A 103 11.59 9.02 -6.26
C GLU A 103 12.02 9.06 -7.73
N VAL A 104 11.84 10.22 -8.35
CA VAL A 104 12.17 10.43 -9.76
C VAL A 104 13.26 11.48 -9.86
N GLU A 105 14.34 11.16 -10.56
CA GLU A 105 15.41 12.09 -10.89
C GLU A 105 15.43 12.33 -12.40
N VAL A 106 15.34 13.61 -12.80
CA VAL A 106 15.46 14.07 -14.20
C VAL A 106 16.37 15.30 -14.21
N ASP A 107 17.42 15.29 -15.02
CA ASP A 107 18.39 16.40 -15.14
C ASP A 107 18.94 16.91 -13.79
N GLY A 108 19.20 15.99 -12.86
CA GLY A 108 19.68 16.31 -11.51
C GLY A 108 18.63 16.91 -10.57
N LYS A 109 17.37 17.04 -10.99
CA LYS A 109 16.24 17.42 -10.13
C LYS A 109 15.54 16.17 -9.62
N ARG A 110 15.37 16.09 -8.30
CA ARG A 110 14.68 14.98 -7.62
C ARG A 110 13.28 15.40 -7.19
N THR A 111 12.27 14.59 -7.52
CA THR A 111 10.92 14.68 -6.98
C THR A 111 10.59 13.41 -6.23
N GLU A 112 9.77 13.53 -5.18
CA GLU A 112 9.35 12.43 -4.33
C GLU A 112 7.83 12.44 -4.19
N GLU A 113 7.24 11.24 -4.29
CA GLU A 113 5.81 10.96 -4.18
C GLU A 113 5.61 9.74 -3.27
#